data_AF-A0A9W6T7X5-F1
#
_entry.id   AF-A0A9W6T7X5-F1
#
_cell.length_a   1.000
_cell.length_b   1.000
_cell.length_c   1.000
_cell.angle_alpha   90.00
_cell.angle_beta   90.00
_cell.angle_gamma   90.00
#
_symmetry.space_group_name_H-M   'P 1'
#
loop_
_entity.id
_entity.type
_entity.pdbx_description
1 polymer ?
#
loop_
_entity_poly.entity_id
_entity_poly.type
_entity_poly.pdbx_seq_one_letter_code
_entity_poly.pdbx_strand_id
1 'polypeptide(L)'
;MVHQDLPPVGGYEKIQWKRHLPSRGFRPSIWFAGLVGLTGYGFYKIIEGNREITELSREKLWARIHLLPLLQAEQDRDIVRRTLSYYEKEAEIMKDVPWWEVKSPYSDKGSFHPPHTVLTGKQLDKDGLFWNANSKDRFPEEKK
;
A
#
# COMPACT_ATOMS: atom_id res chain seq x y z
N MET A 1 64.62 -21.44 -70.40
CA MET A 1 65.07 -22.05 -69.13
C MET A 1 63.96 -21.86 -68.12
N VAL A 2 63.50 -22.94 -67.47
CA VAL A 2 62.41 -22.88 -66.49
C VAL A 2 62.97 -22.31 -65.20
N HIS A 3 62.45 -21.18 -64.75
CA HIS A 3 62.70 -20.67 -63.40
C HIS A 3 61.83 -21.45 -62.43
N GLN A 4 62.48 -22.26 -61.60
CA GLN A 4 61.82 -23.03 -60.55
C GLN A 4 61.77 -22.19 -59.27
N ASP A 5 60.58 -22.06 -58.67
CA ASP A 5 60.41 -21.35 -57.40
C ASP A 5 60.97 -22.21 -56.25
N LEU A 6 62.03 -21.70 -55.63
CA LEU A 6 62.76 -22.36 -54.54
C LEU A 6 62.71 -21.51 -53.26
N PRO A 7 62.77 -22.12 -52.07
CA PRO A 7 62.83 -21.35 -50.83
C PRO A 7 64.12 -20.54 -50.74
N PRO A 8 64.11 -19.41 -49.99
CA PRO A 8 65.31 -18.63 -49.77
C PRO A 8 66.39 -19.45 -49.06
N VAL A 9 67.67 -19.19 -49.38
CA VAL A 9 68.83 -19.94 -48.85
C VAL A 9 68.87 -19.95 -47.31
N GLY A 10 68.32 -18.93 -46.66
CA GLY A 10 68.21 -18.81 -45.20
C GLY A 10 66.91 -19.35 -44.58
N GLY A 11 65.99 -19.91 -45.36
CA GLY A 11 64.68 -20.37 -44.90
C GLY A 11 63.69 -19.22 -44.61
N TYR A 12 62.47 -19.60 -44.22
CA TYR A 12 61.41 -18.66 -43.83
C TYR A 12 61.46 -18.35 -42.33
N GLU A 13 60.93 -17.19 -41.95
CA GLU A 13 60.77 -16.82 -40.55
C GLU A 13 59.85 -17.80 -39.81
N LYS A 14 60.11 -17.96 -38.50
CA LYS A 14 59.33 -18.88 -37.66
C LYS A 14 57.92 -18.32 -37.44
N ILE A 15 56.94 -19.01 -38.02
CA ILE A 15 55.52 -18.70 -37.80
C ILE A 15 55.11 -19.19 -36.42
N GLN A 16 54.44 -18.34 -35.64
CA GLN A 16 53.85 -18.73 -34.37
C GLN A 16 52.59 -19.57 -34.59
N TRP A 17 52.72 -20.89 -34.47
CA TRP A 17 51.60 -21.83 -34.57
C TRP A 17 50.94 -22.16 -33.23
N LYS A 18 51.56 -21.75 -32.11
CA LYS A 18 51.06 -22.01 -30.75
C LYS A 18 50.07 -20.94 -30.30
N ARG A 19 49.02 -21.38 -29.59
CA ARG A 19 48.00 -20.52 -28.98
C ARG A 19 48.63 -19.49 -28.03
N HIS A 20 48.38 -18.20 -28.26
CA HIS A 20 48.84 -17.09 -27.42
C HIS A 20 47.68 -16.44 -26.65
N LEU A 21 47.23 -17.09 -25.57
CA LEU A 21 46.20 -16.53 -24.69
C LEU A 21 46.83 -16.16 -23.34
N PRO A 22 47.22 -14.90 -23.13
CA PRO A 22 47.69 -14.45 -21.83
C PRO A 22 46.53 -14.43 -20.83
N SER A 23 46.71 -15.05 -19.66
CA SER A 23 45.79 -14.87 -18.55
C SER A 23 45.91 -13.43 -18.05
N ARG A 24 44.83 -12.66 -18.15
CA ARG A 24 44.77 -11.25 -17.72
C ARG A 24 43.85 -11.11 -16.52
N GLY A 25 44.15 -10.14 -15.66
CA GLY A 25 43.36 -9.78 -14.49
C GLY A 25 44.07 -10.05 -13.16
N PHE A 26 43.46 -9.57 -12.09
CA PHE A 26 43.93 -9.81 -10.72
C PHE A 26 43.59 -11.22 -10.25
N ARG A 27 44.35 -11.71 -9.27
CA ARG A 27 44.09 -12.99 -8.61
C ARG A 27 42.67 -12.98 -8.00
N PRO A 28 41.93 -14.11 -8.01
CA PRO A 28 40.55 -14.16 -7.50
C PRO A 28 40.40 -13.67 -6.05
N SER A 29 41.42 -13.86 -5.22
CA SER A 29 41.45 -13.36 -3.84
C SER A 29 41.33 -11.84 -3.72
N ILE A 30 41.91 -11.10 -4.68
CA ILE A 30 41.86 -9.63 -4.69
C ILE A 30 40.44 -9.17 -5.01
N TRP A 31 39.77 -9.83 -5.95
CA TRP A 31 38.35 -9.56 -6.24
C TRP A 31 37.45 -9.86 -5.04
N PHE A 32 37.69 -10.98 -4.36
CA PHE A 32 36.93 -11.34 -3.16
C PHE A 32 37.13 -10.32 -2.04
N ALA A 33 38.36 -9.87 -1.80
CA ALA A 33 38.65 -8.83 -0.81
C ALA A 33 37.95 -7.50 -1.17
N GLY A 34 37.96 -7.12 -2.45
CA GLY A 34 37.25 -5.93 -2.94
C GLY A 34 35.73 -6.02 -2.72
N LEU A 35 35.13 -7.18 -3.02
CA LEU A 35 33.72 -7.44 -2.77
C LEU A 35 33.39 -7.31 -1.27
N VAL A 36 34.13 -8.01 -0.41
CA VAL A 36 33.90 -7.98 1.05
C VAL A 36 34.07 -6.57 1.61
N GLY A 37 35.08 -5.83 1.17
CA GLY A 37 35.30 -4.45 1.59
C GLY A 37 34.16 -3.52 1.18
N LEU A 38 33.72 -3.59 -0.08
CA LEU A 38 32.62 -2.78 -0.59
C LEU A 38 31.30 -3.10 0.12
N THR A 39 30.98 -4.39 0.25
CA THR A 39 29.77 -4.83 0.94
C THR A 39 29.79 -4.47 2.43
N GLY A 40 30.92 -4.63 3.11
CA GLY A 40 31.08 -4.23 4.51
C GLY A 40 30.84 -2.73 4.73
N TYR A 41 31.37 -1.89 3.85
CA TYR A 41 31.11 -0.45 3.88
C TYR A 41 29.64 -0.11 3.59
N GLY A 42 29.01 -0.81 2.63
CA GLY A 42 27.58 -0.67 2.35
C GLY A 42 26.70 -0.96 3.58
N PHE A 43 26.99 -2.06 4.29
CA PHE A 43 26.27 -2.39 5.53
C PHE A 43 26.48 -1.36 6.62
N TYR A 44 27.70 -0.83 6.78
CA TYR A 44 27.96 0.26 7.73
C TYR A 44 27.05 1.48 7.47
N LYS A 45 26.92 1.90 6.20
CA LYS A 45 26.05 3.02 5.82
C LYS A 45 24.57 2.74 5.98
N ILE A 46 24.12 1.52 5.72
CA ILE A 46 22.73 1.12 5.99
C ILE A 46 22.42 1.16 7.49
N ILE A 47 23.34 0.70 8.34
CA ILE A 47 23.15 0.74 9.81
C ILE A 47 23.00 2.19 10.29
N GLU A 48 23.83 3.10 9.78
CA GLU A 48 23.73 4.54 10.07
C GLU A 48 22.37 5.10 9.65
N GLY A 49 21.94 4.85 8.42
CA GLY A 49 20.63 5.33 7.91
C GLY A 49 19.43 4.73 8.64
N ASN A 50 19.48 3.45 9.03
CA ASN A 50 18.39 2.80 9.77
C ASN A 50 18.18 3.44 11.16
N ARG A 51 19.26 3.91 11.80
CA ARG A 51 19.17 4.64 13.07
C ARG A 51 18.42 5.96 12.86
N GLU A 52 18.79 6.71 11.82
CA GLU A 52 18.12 7.97 11.49
C GLU A 52 16.62 7.78 11.18
N ILE A 53 16.27 6.78 10.36
CA ILE A 53 14.86 6.47 10.04
C ILE A 53 14.05 6.11 11.30
N THR A 54 14.69 5.43 12.26
CA THR A 54 14.05 5.09 13.54
C THR A 54 13.77 6.35 14.36
N GLU A 55 14.71 7.30 14.40
CA GLU A 55 14.53 8.58 15.08
C GLU A 55 13.45 9.44 14.41
N LEU A 56 13.43 9.52 13.07
CA LEU A 56 12.37 10.22 12.34
C LEU A 56 10.99 9.58 12.55
N SER A 57 10.94 8.24 12.60
CA SER A 57 9.69 7.51 12.88
C SER A 57 9.22 7.76 14.32
N ARG A 58 10.15 7.88 15.27
CA ARG A 58 9.87 8.25 16.66
C ARG A 58 9.30 9.67 16.73
N GLU A 59 9.92 10.64 16.07
CA GLU A 59 9.41 12.02 15.99
C GLU A 59 7.98 12.05 15.42
N LYS A 60 7.74 11.36 14.31
CA LYS A 60 6.41 11.25 13.68
C LYS A 60 5.38 10.62 14.62
N LEU A 61 5.76 9.58 15.36
CA LEU A 61 4.87 8.94 16.34
C LEU A 61 4.54 9.89 17.48
N TRP A 62 5.52 10.61 18.01
CA TRP A 62 5.28 11.62 19.04
C TRP A 62 4.36 12.74 18.54
N ALA A 63 4.57 13.25 17.33
CA ALA A 63 3.66 14.23 16.73
C ALA A 63 2.21 13.72 16.68
N ARG A 64 2.02 12.44 16.32
CA ARG A 64 0.69 11.81 16.34
C ARG A 64 0.10 11.67 17.73
N ILE A 65 0.87 11.22 18.72
CA ILE A 65 0.40 11.04 20.10
C ILE A 65 -0.13 12.36 20.68
N HIS A 66 0.53 13.49 20.38
CA HIS A 66 0.08 14.80 20.85
C HIS A 66 -1.19 15.30 20.16
N LEU A 67 -1.43 14.91 18.90
CA LEU A 67 -2.63 15.31 18.15
C LEU A 67 -3.82 14.36 18.37
N LEU A 68 -3.56 13.10 18.71
CA LEU A 68 -4.57 12.04 18.81
C LEU A 68 -5.72 12.40 19.77
N PRO A 69 -5.50 12.95 20.98
CA PRO A 69 -6.59 13.28 21.89
C PRO A 69 -7.57 14.31 21.32
N LEU A 70 -7.06 15.29 20.56
CA LEU A 70 -7.90 16.29 19.90
C LEU A 70 -8.76 15.63 18.83
N LEU A 71 -8.15 14.86 17.92
CA LEU A 71 -8.85 14.19 16.83
C LEU A 71 -9.86 13.16 17.35
N GLN A 72 -9.51 12.45 18.42
CA GLN A 72 -10.42 11.49 19.06
C GLN A 72 -11.62 12.21 19.66
N ALA A 73 -11.42 13.33 20.37
CA ALA A 73 -12.52 14.10 20.94
C ALA A 73 -13.45 14.70 19.86
N GLU A 74 -12.90 15.14 18.73
CA GLU A 74 -13.70 15.58 17.59
C GLU A 74 -14.53 14.43 17.00
N GLN A 75 -13.90 13.28 16.77
CA GLN A 75 -14.57 12.09 16.26
C GLN A 75 -15.67 11.60 17.21
N ASP A 76 -15.43 11.58 18.53
CA ASP A 76 -16.40 11.16 19.53
C ASP A 76 -17.64 12.08 19.52
N ARG A 77 -17.46 13.41 19.45
CA ARG A 77 -18.57 14.37 19.30
C ARG A 77 -19.37 14.12 18.03
N ASP A 78 -18.68 13.83 16.94
CA ASP A 78 -19.25 13.54 15.64
C ASP A 78 -20.08 12.24 15.63
N ILE A 79 -19.57 11.19 16.27
CA ILE A 79 -20.27 9.90 16.41
C ILE A 79 -21.54 10.07 17.23
N VAL A 80 -21.47 10.75 18.37
CA VAL A 80 -22.65 11.00 19.22
C VAL A 80 -23.71 11.78 18.44
N ARG A 81 -23.32 12.87 17.75
CA ARG A 81 -24.24 13.67 16.93
C ARG A 81 -24.94 12.85 15.85
N ARG A 82 -24.18 12.03 15.10
CA ARG A 82 -24.75 11.18 14.04
C ARG A 82 -25.68 10.12 14.62
N THR A 83 -25.32 9.51 15.75
CA THR A 83 -26.11 8.47 16.41
C THR A 83 -27.44 9.02 16.91
N LEU A 84 -27.43 10.18 17.55
CA LEU A 84 -28.67 10.84 17.99
C LEU A 84 -29.56 11.20 16.80
N SER A 85 -29.00 11.80 15.75
CA SER A 85 -29.77 12.12 14.54
C SER A 85 -30.33 10.88 13.83
N TYR A 86 -29.67 9.73 13.97
CA TYR A 86 -30.15 8.46 13.42
C TYR A 86 -31.36 7.96 14.21
N TYR A 87 -31.30 7.97 15.54
CA TYR A 87 -32.44 7.58 16.39
C TYR A 87 -33.64 8.50 16.23
N GLU A 88 -33.43 9.81 16.09
CA GLU A 88 -34.52 10.77 15.81
C GLU A 88 -35.22 10.46 14.49
N LYS A 89 -34.45 10.21 13.42
CA LYS A 89 -35.01 9.83 12.11
C LYS A 89 -35.71 8.48 12.13
N GLU A 90 -35.13 7.49 12.82
CA GLU A 90 -35.75 6.18 12.99
C GLU A 90 -37.10 6.30 13.70
N ALA A 91 -37.18 7.13 14.75
CA ALA A 91 -38.42 7.38 15.48
C ALA A 91 -39.49 8.06 14.60
N GLU A 92 -39.10 9.00 13.75
CA GLU A 92 -40.04 9.66 12.82
C GLU A 92 -40.57 8.68 11.75
N ILE A 93 -39.69 7.84 11.19
CA ILE A 93 -40.04 6.89 10.13
C ILE A 93 -40.90 5.75 10.67
N MET A 94 -40.59 5.24 11.87
CA MET A 94 -41.23 4.04 12.43
C MET A 94 -42.40 4.34 13.37
N LYS A 95 -42.85 5.59 13.46
CA LYS A 95 -43.95 6.01 14.35
C LYS A 95 -45.25 5.23 14.17
N ASP A 96 -45.53 4.77 12.95
CA ASP A 96 -46.78 4.12 12.59
C ASP A 96 -46.73 2.58 12.81
N VAL A 97 -45.57 2.04 13.21
CA VAL A 97 -45.36 0.59 13.40
C VAL A 97 -45.52 0.23 14.89
N PRO A 98 -46.59 -0.48 15.30
CA PRO A 98 -46.96 -0.62 16.71
C PRO A 98 -46.02 -1.50 17.57
N TRP A 99 -45.17 -2.31 16.94
CA TRP A 99 -44.23 -3.20 17.63
C TRP A 99 -42.77 -2.73 17.55
N TRP A 100 -42.51 -1.59 16.91
CA TRP A 100 -41.16 -1.06 16.76
C TRP A 100 -40.80 -0.16 17.95
N GLU A 101 -39.62 -0.37 18.53
CA GLU A 101 -39.07 0.46 19.61
C GLU A 101 -37.67 0.92 19.21
N VAL A 102 -37.45 2.24 19.20
CA VAL A 102 -36.14 2.81 18.86
C VAL A 102 -35.22 2.69 20.07
N LYS A 103 -34.34 1.70 20.04
CA LYS A 103 -33.31 1.47 21.06
C LYS A 103 -32.11 0.73 20.48
N SER A 104 -31.02 0.69 21.26
CA SER A 104 -29.89 -0.18 20.94
C SER A 104 -30.33 -1.67 20.94
N PRO A 105 -29.95 -2.47 19.94
CA PRO A 105 -30.23 -3.91 19.91
C PRO A 105 -29.47 -4.71 20.99
N TYR A 106 -28.40 -4.14 21.54
CA TYR A 106 -27.57 -4.81 22.52
C TYR A 106 -28.24 -4.85 23.90
N SER A 107 -28.12 -5.98 24.59
CA SER A 107 -28.69 -6.17 25.93
C SER A 107 -27.96 -5.36 27.01
N ASP A 108 -26.71 -4.98 26.78
CA ASP A 108 -25.94 -4.17 27.73
C ASP A 108 -26.40 -2.71 27.70
N LYS A 109 -26.64 -2.15 28.89
CA LYS A 109 -27.04 -0.74 29.08
C LYS A 109 -25.90 0.13 29.61
N GLY A 110 -24.78 -0.48 30.02
CA GLY A 110 -23.63 0.25 30.57
C GLY A 110 -22.75 0.90 29.50
N SER A 111 -22.79 0.40 28.27
CA SER A 111 -21.90 0.83 27.19
C SER A 111 -22.66 1.51 26.04
N PHE A 112 -22.03 2.54 25.48
CA PHE A 112 -22.53 3.20 24.27
C PHE A 112 -22.13 2.38 23.03
N HIS A 113 -23.12 2.05 22.20
CA HIS A 113 -22.94 1.27 20.98
C HIS A 113 -23.35 2.14 19.78
N PRO A 114 -22.42 2.77 19.06
CA PRO A 114 -22.77 3.49 17.84
C PRO A 114 -23.20 2.48 16.75
N PRO A 115 -24.09 2.87 15.83
CA PRO A 115 -24.44 2.02 14.71
C PRO A 115 -23.20 1.75 13.84
N HIS A 116 -22.86 0.46 13.65
CA HIS A 116 -21.69 0.03 12.88
C HIS A 116 -21.74 0.41 11.40
N THR A 117 -22.94 0.42 10.84
CA THR A 117 -23.20 0.87 9.48
C THR A 117 -24.26 1.96 9.55
N VAL A 118 -23.88 3.19 9.24
CA VAL A 118 -24.87 4.15 8.76
C VAL A 118 -25.30 3.66 7.38
N LEU A 119 -26.60 3.50 7.17
CA LEU A 119 -27.14 3.54 5.82
C LEU A 119 -26.87 4.96 5.30
N THR A 120 -25.66 5.22 4.80
CA THR A 120 -25.35 6.42 4.02
C THR A 120 -26.32 6.38 2.87
N GLY A 121 -27.35 7.23 2.91
CA GLY A 121 -28.57 7.08 2.15
C GLY A 121 -28.35 6.56 0.73
N LYS A 122 -28.71 5.29 0.50
CA LYS A 122 -29.77 5.11 -0.48
C LYS A 122 -31.01 5.59 0.25
N GLN A 123 -31.67 6.65 -0.24
CA GLN A 123 -33.05 6.93 0.13
C GLN A 123 -33.77 5.59 0.21
N LEU A 124 -34.18 5.17 1.41
CA LEU A 124 -35.29 4.23 1.50
C LEU A 124 -36.48 5.03 1.01
N ASP A 125 -36.68 4.94 -0.30
CA ASP A 125 -37.90 5.37 -0.95
C ASP A 125 -39.06 4.77 -0.16
N LYS A 126 -40.07 5.58 0.15
CA LYS A 126 -41.14 5.17 1.08
C LYS A 126 -41.90 3.92 0.60
N ASP A 127 -41.73 3.56 -0.66
CA ASP A 127 -42.41 2.44 -1.32
C ASP A 127 -41.46 1.26 -1.63
N GLY A 128 -40.23 1.29 -1.11
CA GLY A 128 -39.18 0.30 -1.42
C GLY A 128 -39.27 -1.01 -0.62
N LEU A 129 -40.15 -1.93 -1.05
CA LEU A 129 -40.07 -3.33 -0.64
C LEU A 129 -38.76 -3.95 -1.16
N PHE A 130 -38.12 -4.81 -0.36
CA PHE A 130 -36.78 -5.40 -0.53
C PHE A 130 -36.49 -6.06 -1.91
N TRP A 131 -37.52 -6.25 -2.73
CA TRP A 131 -37.45 -6.80 -4.09
C TRP A 131 -37.58 -5.77 -5.22
N ASN A 132 -37.96 -4.52 -4.94
CA ASN A 132 -38.27 -3.48 -5.95
C ASN A 132 -37.37 -2.23 -5.86
N ALA A 133 -36.11 -2.36 -5.43
CA ALA A 133 -35.12 -1.29 -5.52
C ALA A 133 -34.55 -1.14 -6.95
N ASN A 134 -35.41 -1.07 -7.96
CA ASN A 134 -35.00 -0.85 -9.34
C ASN A 134 -35.15 0.61 -9.72
N SER A 135 -34.04 1.19 -10.16
CA SER A 135 -33.84 2.59 -10.55
C SER A 135 -34.62 3.03 -11.81
N LYS A 136 -35.82 2.49 -12.05
CA LYS A 136 -36.52 2.62 -13.33
C LYS A 136 -37.29 3.94 -13.48
N ASP A 137 -37.68 4.60 -12.39
CA ASP A 137 -38.49 5.82 -12.49
C ASP A 137 -37.63 7.10 -12.46
N ARG A 138 -36.50 7.06 -13.18
CA ARG A 138 -35.57 8.20 -13.29
C ARG A 138 -36.05 9.27 -14.28
N PHE A 139 -37.13 9.03 -15.03
CA PHE A 139 -37.70 10.00 -15.96
C PHE A 139 -39.24 9.99 -15.88
N PRO A 140 -39.89 11.16 -15.85
CA PRO A 140 -41.34 11.23 -15.70
C PRO A 140 -41.99 10.93 -17.04
N GLU A 141 -42.80 9.87 -17.12
CA GLU A 141 -43.73 9.74 -18.24
C GLU A 141 -45.03 10.51 -17.93
N GLU A 142 -45.46 11.26 -18.95
CA GLU A 142 -46.45 12.32 -18.88
C GLU A 142 -47.87 11.84 -18.51
N LYS A 143 -48.60 12.78 -17.89
CA LYS A 143 -50.02 12.75 -17.51
C LYS A 143 -50.94 12.03 -18.49
N LYS A 144 -51.87 11.23 -17.94
CA LYS A 144 -53.31 11.28 -18.27
C LYS A 144 -54.14 11.05 -17.02
#